data_AF-A0A1M5XL46-F1
#
_entry.id   AF-A0A1M5XL46-F1
#
_cell.length_a   1.000
_cell.length_b   1.000
_cell.length_c   1.000
_cell.angle_alpha   90.00
_cell.angle_beta   90.00
_cell.angle_gamma   90.00
#
_symmetry.space_group_name_H-M   'P 1'
#
loop_
_entity.id
_entity.type
_entity.pdbx_description
1 polymer ?
#
loop_
_entity_poly.entity_id
_entity_poly.type
_entity_poly.pdbx_seq_one_letter_code
_entity_poly.pdbx_strand_id
1 'polypeptide(L)'
;MAGAIIGIGYGSVTPIFQTQIISSVEPQRIGIANSLFFNSMDAGMAIGAYTLGIVAGVTGYPSIYEVGFVLIIVAGLLYFALTQKRKTEASELSLS
;
A
#
# COMPACT_ATOMS: atom_id res chain seq x y z
N MET A 1 -21.51 -7.27 -3.48
CA MET A 1 -20.39 -8.21 -3.75
C MET A 1 -19.05 -7.49 -3.80
N ALA A 2 -18.84 -6.51 -4.68
CA ALA A 2 -17.58 -5.74 -4.74
C ALA A 2 -17.18 -5.08 -3.41
N GLY A 3 -18.12 -4.43 -2.69
CA GLY A 3 -17.84 -3.83 -1.38
C GLY A 3 -17.41 -4.81 -0.29
N ALA A 4 -17.87 -6.07 -0.34
CA ALA A 4 -17.43 -7.10 0.60
C ALA A 4 -15.98 -7.52 0.31
N ILE A 5 -15.62 -7.67 -0.96
CA ILE A 5 -14.25 -8.00 -1.40
C ILE A 5 -13.29 -6.87 -1.01
N ILE A 6 -13.67 -5.62 -1.29
CA ILE A 6 -12.88 -4.44 -0.92
C ILE A 6 -12.79 -4.34 0.60
N GLY A 7 -13.87 -4.56 1.34
CA GLY A 7 -13.87 -4.54 2.80
C GLY A 7 -12.94 -5.57 3.41
N ILE A 8 -12.93 -6.80 2.90
CA ILE A 8 -12.00 -7.85 3.35
C ILE A 8 -10.55 -7.49 3.00
N GLY A 9 -10.30 -7.05 1.77
CA GLY A 9 -8.96 -6.68 1.33
C GLY A 9 -8.40 -5.51 2.13
N TYR A 10 -9.12 -4.40 2.16
CA TYR A 10 -8.72 -3.19 2.89
C TYR A 10 -8.62 -3.44 4.40
N GLY A 11 -9.58 -4.16 4.97
CA GLY A 11 -9.62 -4.50 6.39
C GLY A 11 -8.52 -5.47 6.83
N SER A 12 -7.93 -6.23 5.91
CA SER A 12 -6.80 -7.13 6.20
C SER A 12 -5.45 -6.45 5.92
N VAL A 13 -5.30 -5.83 4.76
CA VAL A 13 -4.03 -5.25 4.29
C VAL A 13 -3.59 -4.07 5.17
N THR A 14 -4.53 -3.21 5.56
CA THR A 14 -4.23 -2.01 6.37
C THR A 14 -3.61 -2.38 7.74
N PRO A 15 -4.22 -3.23 8.58
CA PRO A 15 -3.62 -3.61 9.85
C PRO A 15 -2.35 -4.46 9.67
N ILE A 16 -2.25 -5.30 8.63
CA ILE A 16 -1.02 -6.06 8.34
C ILE A 16 0.17 -5.11 8.11
N PHE A 17 0.00 -4.07 7.29
CA PHE A 17 1.07 -3.10 7.07
C PHE A 17 1.35 -2.25 8.30
N GLN A 18 0.30 -1.83 9.01
CA GLN A 18 0.46 -1.08 10.25
C GLN A 18 1.27 -1.88 11.28
N THR A 19 0.95 -3.15 11.49
CA THR A 19 1.69 -4.04 12.40
C THR A 19 3.13 -4.23 11.93
N GLN A 20 3.39 -4.44 10.63
CA GLN A 20 4.76 -4.58 10.10
C GLN A 20 5.62 -3.32 10.33
N ILE A 21 5.03 -2.13 10.19
CA ILE A 21 5.75 -0.87 10.43
C ILE A 21 6.02 -0.70 11.93
N ILE A 22 5.00 -0.89 12.78
CA ILE A 22 5.14 -0.76 14.24
C ILE A 22 6.15 -1.76 14.80
N SER A 23 6.17 -3.01 14.32
CA SER A 23 7.11 -4.03 14.78
C SER A 23 8.55 -3.78 14.33
N SER A 24 8.77 -2.89 13.36
CA SER A 24 10.09 -2.53 12.85
C SER A 24 10.74 -1.34 13.56
N VAL A 25 10.05 -0.71 14.51
CA VAL A 25 10.54 0.47 15.25
C VAL A 25 10.65 0.21 16.75
N GLU A 26 11.49 0.99 17.43
CA GLU A 26 11.59 0.98 18.90
C GLU A 26 10.26 1.39 19.57
N PRO A 27 9.94 0.85 20.77
CA PRO A 27 8.67 1.14 21.46
C PRO A 27 8.37 2.62 21.64
N GLN A 28 9.39 3.45 21.87
CA GLN A 28 9.27 4.90 22.06
C GLN A 28 8.87 5.63 20.77
N ARG A 29 9.07 5.01 19.60
CA ARG A 29 8.80 5.59 18.27
C ARG A 29 7.48 5.12 17.67
N ILE A 30 6.73 4.25 18.34
CA ILE A 30 5.45 3.71 17.86
C ILE A 30 4.45 4.84 17.51
N GLY A 31 4.40 5.89 18.33
CA GLY A 31 3.56 7.05 18.06
C GLY A 31 3.89 7.72 16.72
N ILE A 32 5.17 7.95 16.47
CA ILE A 32 5.67 8.55 15.21
C ILE A 32 5.38 7.62 14.02
N ALA A 33 5.60 6.32 14.18
CA ALA A 33 5.33 5.32 13.15
C ALA A 33 3.85 5.29 12.73
N ASN A 34 2.92 5.35 13.69
CA ASN A 34 1.48 5.45 13.41
C ASN A 34 1.14 6.76 12.70
N SER A 35 1.64 7.89 13.18
CA SER A 35 1.40 9.18 12.52
C SER A 35 1.89 9.19 11.09
N LEU A 36 3.08 8.62 10.82
CA LEU A 36 3.62 8.54 9.46
C LEU A 36 2.80 7.59 8.57
N PHE A 37 2.32 6.48 9.12
CA PHE A 37 1.43 5.56 8.40
C PHE A 37 0.14 6.26 7.96
N PHE A 38 -0.57 6.91 8.89
CA PHE A 38 -1.80 7.63 8.57
C PHE A 38 -1.55 8.81 7.63
N ASN A 39 -0.49 9.59 7.85
CA ASN A 39 -0.14 10.70 6.97
C ASN A 39 0.17 10.22 5.54
N SER A 40 0.87 9.10 5.40
CA SER A 40 1.15 8.50 4.08
C SER A 40 -0.12 8.00 3.41
N MET A 41 -1.04 7.41 4.18
CA MET A 41 -2.34 6.95 3.69
C MET A 41 -3.17 8.12 3.18
N ASP A 42 -3.31 9.19 3.96
CA ASP A 42 -4.08 10.38 3.60
C ASP A 42 -3.47 11.09 2.39
N ALA A 43 -2.14 11.24 2.34
CA ALA A 43 -1.44 11.80 1.20
C ALA A 43 -1.69 10.97 -0.08
N GLY A 44 -1.61 9.64 0.03
CA GLY A 44 -1.93 8.73 -1.08
C GLY A 44 -3.37 8.86 -1.55
N MET A 45 -4.34 8.94 -0.62
CA MET A 45 -5.75 9.17 -0.95
C MET A 45 -5.96 10.51 -1.63
N ALA A 46 -5.35 11.59 -1.14
CA ALA A 46 -5.48 12.92 -1.73
C ALA A 46 -4.91 12.98 -3.15
N ILE A 47 -3.68 12.47 -3.34
CA ILE A 47 -3.03 12.42 -4.66
C ILE A 47 -3.81 11.52 -5.62
N GLY A 48 -4.26 10.35 -5.16
CA GLY A 48 -5.04 9.41 -5.94
C GLY A 48 -6.39 9.97 -6.36
N ALA A 49 -7.15 10.54 -5.42
CA ALA A 49 -8.46 11.15 -5.69
C ALA A 49 -8.34 12.32 -6.66
N TYR A 50 -7.33 13.19 -6.48
CA TYR A 50 -7.09 14.31 -7.38
C TYR A 50 -6.74 13.82 -8.80
N THR A 51 -5.78 12.92 -8.92
CA THR A 51 -5.29 12.43 -10.23
C THR A 51 -6.37 11.64 -10.96
N LEU A 52 -7.03 10.70 -10.27
CA LEU A 52 -8.11 9.90 -10.86
C LEU A 52 -9.36 10.75 -11.14
N GLY A 53 -9.61 11.80 -10.36
CA GLY A 53 -10.69 12.76 -10.62
C GLY A 53 -10.47 13.54 -11.92
N ILE A 54 -9.24 13.94 -12.23
CA ILE A 54 -8.90 14.55 -13.53
C ILE A 54 -9.13 13.55 -14.66
N VAL A 55 -8.65 12.31 -14.51
CA VAL A 55 -8.88 11.25 -15.51
C VAL A 55 -10.38 11.05 -15.74
N ALA A 56 -11.16 10.96 -14.66
CA ALA A 56 -12.61 10.84 -14.72
C ALA A 56 -13.27 11.97 -15.51
N GLY A 57 -12.84 13.21 -15.29
CA GLY A 57 -13.39 14.39 -15.95
C GLY A 57 -13.14 14.44 -17.46
N VAL A 58 -12.07 13.79 -17.93
CA VAL A 58 -11.71 13.78 -19.36
C VAL A 58 -12.25 12.54 -20.09
N THR A 59 -12.16 11.36 -19.47
CA THR A 59 -12.44 10.07 -20.14
C THR A 59 -13.66 9.33 -19.57
N GLY A 60 -14.27 9.85 -18.51
CA GLY A 60 -15.42 9.25 -17.82
C GLY A 60 -15.03 8.27 -16.72
N TYR A 61 -16.02 7.77 -15.98
CA TYR A 61 -15.81 6.87 -14.84
C TYR A 61 -15.24 5.48 -15.16
N PRO A 62 -15.53 4.83 -16.30
CA PRO A 62 -15.02 3.47 -16.58
C PRO A 62 -13.48 3.38 -16.53
N SER A 63 -12.78 4.38 -17.05
CA SER A 63 -11.32 4.41 -17.07
C SER A 63 -10.70 4.46 -15.67
N ILE A 64 -11.41 5.00 -14.67
CA ILE A 64 -10.92 5.01 -13.28
C ILE A 64 -10.78 3.57 -12.76
N TYR A 65 -11.73 2.71 -13.09
CA TYR A 65 -11.72 1.31 -12.65
C TYR A 65 -10.61 0.52 -13.35
N GLU A 66 -10.38 0.76 -14.64
CA GLU A 66 -9.28 0.14 -15.39
C GLU A 66 -7.90 0.58 -14.85
N VAL A 67 -7.70 1.90 -14.67
CA VAL A 67 -6.47 2.44 -14.08
C VAL A 67 -6.28 1.91 -12.66
N GLY A 68 -7.33 1.89 -11.84
CA GLY A 68 -7.30 1.36 -10.49
C GLY A 68 -6.90 -0.13 -10.45
N PHE A 69 -7.42 -0.94 -11.36
CA PHE A 69 -7.05 -2.34 -11.50
C PHE A 69 -5.56 -2.51 -11.82
N VAL A 70 -5.05 -1.76 -12.80
CA VAL A 70 -3.62 -1.78 -13.16
C VAL A 70 -2.75 -1.34 -11.99
N LEU A 71 -3.13 -0.27 -11.28
CA LEU A 71 -2.39 0.23 -10.11
C LEU A 71 -2.30 -0.81 -8.99
N ILE A 72 -3.38 -1.52 -8.69
CA ILE A 72 -3.39 -2.59 -7.68
C ILE A 72 -2.44 -3.73 -8.07
N ILE A 73 -2.46 -4.16 -9.34
CA ILE A 73 -1.56 -5.22 -9.83
C ILE A 73 -0.11 -4.75 -9.73
N VAL A 74 0.22 -3.55 -10.22
CA VAL A 74 1.58 -3.01 -10.17
C VAL A 74 2.06 -2.89 -8.72
N ALA A 75 1.23 -2.37 -7.82
CA ALA A 75 1.58 -2.27 -6.39
C ALA A 75 1.85 -3.66 -5.77
N GLY A 76 1.03 -4.66 -6.09
CA GLY A 76 1.23 -6.04 -5.64
C GLY A 76 2.54 -6.65 -6.16
N LEU A 77 2.85 -6.46 -7.44
CA LEU A 77 4.10 -6.93 -8.05
C LEU A 77 5.33 -6.26 -7.43
N LEU A 78 5.27 -4.93 -7.23
CA LEU A 78 6.34 -4.18 -6.58
C LEU A 78 6.56 -4.67 -5.14
N TYR A 79 5.49 -4.85 -4.37
CA TYR A 79 5.58 -5.38 -3.01
C TYR A 79 6.24 -6.77 -2.98
N PHE A 80 5.82 -7.67 -3.87
CA PHE A 80 6.40 -9.01 -3.96
C PHE A 80 7.88 -8.96 -4.33
N ALA A 81 8.25 -8.18 -5.35
CA ALA A 81 9.64 -8.02 -5.79
C ALA A 81 10.54 -7.45 -4.68
N LEU A 82 10.08 -6.42 -3.96
CA LEU A 82 10.82 -5.83 -2.85
C LEU A 82 10.97 -6.82 -1.69
N THR A 83 9.93 -7.59 -1.39
CA THR A 83 9.97 -8.59 -0.32
C THR A 83 10.92 -9.75 -0.66
N GLN A 84 10.97 -10.17 -1.92
CA GLN A 84 11.91 -11.21 -2.35
C GLN A 84 13.36 -10.75 -2.27
N LYS A 85 13.67 -9.53 -2.72
CA LYS A 85 15.03 -8.97 -2.60
C LYS A 85 15.53 -8.97 -1.17
N ARG A 86 14.70 -8.51 -0.22
CA ARG A 86 15.06 -8.50 1.22
C ARG A 86 15.31 -9.90 1.77
N LYS A 87 14.59 -10.93 1.29
CA LYS A 87 14.83 -12.33 1.70
C LYS A 87 16.16 -12.85 1.18
N THR A 88 16.52 -12.53 -0.07
CA THR A 88 17.79 -12.94 -0.67
C THR A 88 18.98 -12.31 0.05
N GLU A 89 18.96 -11.00 0.28
CA GLU A 89 20.04 -10.27 0.97
C GLU A 89 20.26 -10.76 2.41
N ALA A 90 19.17 -11.04 3.14
CA ALA A 90 19.26 -11.58 4.50
C ALA A 90 19.85 -13.00 4.54
N SER A 91 19.62 -13.80 3.50
CA SER A 91 20.19 -15.16 3.41
C SER A 91 21.69 -15.13 3.13
N GLU A 92 22.16 -14.20 2.29
CA GLU A 92 23.59 -14.06 1.95
C GLU A 92 24.42 -13.60 3.16
N LEU A 93 23.92 -12.63 3.94
CA LEU A 93 24.58 -12.13 5.16
C LEU A 93 24.69 -13.17 6.29
N SER A 94 23.83 -14.19 6.29
CA SER A 94 23.89 -15.28 7.29
C SER A 94 24.93 -16.36 6.97
N LEU A 95 25.41 -16.40 5.72
CA LEU A 95 26.37 -17.38 5.22
C LEU A 95 27.81 -16.83 5.12
N SER A 96 28.00 -15.51 5.29
CA SER A 96 29.30 -14.81 5.34
C SER A 96 29.76 -14.57 6.77
#